data_AF-M7ZDZ0-F1
#
_entry.id   AF-M7ZDZ0-F1
#
_cell.length_a   1.000
_cell.length_b   1.000
_cell.length_c   1.000
_cell.angle_alpha   90.00
_cell.angle_beta   90.00
_cell.angle_gamma   90.00
#
_symmetry.space_group_name_H-M   'P 1'
#
loop_
_entity.id
_entity.type
_entity.pdbx_description
1 polymer ?
#
loop_
_entity_poly.entity_id
_entity_poly.type
_entity_poly.pdbx_seq_one_letter_code
_entity_poly.pdbx_strand_id
1 'polypeptide(L)'
;MSRSSSFAKASSLTVLLLLALALQQLEADMSMSCSGMLSDLSPCLGFLQGEEDYPSADCCDGASSAARDLPADCGLSLPFTISPDVDCSQ
;
A
#
# COMPACT_ATOMS: atom_id res chain seq x y z
N MET A 1 -19.18 42.79 35.36
CA MET A 1 -18.63 41.59 36.03
C MET A 1 -18.84 40.39 35.11
N SER A 2 -17.72 39.86 34.59
CA SER A 2 -17.47 38.45 34.23
C SER A 2 -18.41 37.73 33.25
N ARG A 3 -17.97 37.07 32.18
CA ARG A 3 -16.65 36.54 31.79
C ARG A 3 -16.86 36.02 30.35
N SER A 4 -16.16 36.50 29.33
CA SER A 4 -14.83 35.98 28.95
C SER A 4 -14.62 34.52 29.38
N SER A 5 -15.07 33.52 28.61
CA SER A 5 -14.63 32.11 28.79
C SER A 5 -15.05 31.14 27.68
N SER A 6 -16.16 31.35 26.96
CA SER A 6 -16.70 30.27 26.10
C SER A 6 -16.18 30.28 24.64
N PHE A 7 -15.88 31.45 24.07
CA PHE A 7 -15.41 31.56 22.69
C PHE A 7 -13.95 31.10 22.48
N ALA A 8 -13.10 31.20 23.51
CA ALA A 8 -11.71 30.73 23.45
C ALA A 8 -11.60 29.19 23.47
N LYS A 9 -12.55 28.49 24.12
CA LYS A 9 -12.60 27.02 24.19
C LYS A 9 -13.26 26.39 22.98
N ALA A 10 -14.31 27.01 22.46
CA ALA A 10 -14.94 26.59 21.21
C ALA A 10 -13.97 26.73 20.03
N SER A 11 -13.21 27.83 19.98
CA SER A 11 -12.19 28.06 18.95
C SER A 11 -11.06 27.02 18.99
N SER A 12 -10.57 26.68 20.20
CA SER A 12 -9.54 25.65 20.38
C SER A 12 -10.00 24.26 19.93
N LEU A 13 -11.23 23.86 20.30
CA LEU A 13 -11.84 22.60 19.89
C LEU A 13 -12.07 22.53 18.37
N THR A 14 -12.51 23.61 17.73
CA THR A 14 -12.67 23.64 16.27
C THR A 14 -11.33 23.56 15.54
N VAL A 15 -10.28 24.21 16.05
CA VAL A 15 -8.93 24.14 15.46
C VAL A 15 -8.35 22.72 15.62
N LEU A 16 -8.52 22.09 16.78
CA LEU A 16 -8.15 20.69 17.01
C LEU A 16 -8.91 19.71 16.10
N LEU A 17 -10.21 19.92 15.90
CA LEU A 17 -11.04 19.10 15.01
C LEU A 17 -10.59 19.25 13.55
N LEU A 18 -10.31 20.48 13.10
CA LEU A 18 -9.81 20.76 11.74
C LEU A 18 -8.41 20.16 11.51
N LEU A 19 -7.53 20.24 12.51
CA LEU A 19 -6.22 19.58 12.47
C LEU A 19 -6.35 18.06 12.38
N ALA A 20 -7.26 17.45 13.13
CA ALA A 20 -7.52 16.01 13.06
C ALA A 20 -8.04 15.58 11.67
N LEU A 21 -8.96 16.36 11.07
CA LEU A 21 -9.47 16.15 9.72
C LEU A 21 -8.37 16.26 8.65
N ALA A 22 -7.43 17.19 8.80
CA ALA A 22 -6.30 17.34 7.87
C ALA A 22 -5.32 16.15 7.92
N LEU A 23 -5.16 15.49 9.07
CA LEU A 23 -4.32 14.29 9.20
C LEU A 23 -4.91 13.06 8.48
N GLN A 24 -6.21 13.05 8.20
CA GLN A 24 -6.88 11.97 7.46
C GLN A 24 -6.59 12.00 5.95
N GLN A 25 -5.88 13.01 5.45
CA GLN A 25 -5.45 13.13 4.05
C GLN A 25 -3.97 12.75 3.88
N LEU A 26 -3.33 12.21 4.93
CA LEU A 26 -1.97 11.67 4.87
C LEU A 26 -1.95 10.18 4.47
N GLU A 27 -3.09 9.66 4.01
CA GLU A 27 -3.15 8.43 3.25
C GLU A 27 -2.88 8.84 1.82
N ALA A 28 -1.62 8.75 1.40
CA ALA A 28 -1.18 9.10 0.06
C ALA A 28 -2.17 8.56 -0.98
N ASP A 29 -2.89 9.45 -1.68
CA ASP A 29 -3.70 9.12 -2.84
C ASP A 29 -2.80 8.89 -4.07
N MET A 30 -1.95 7.88 -3.94
CA MET A 30 -1.64 6.95 -5.02
C MET A 30 -2.12 5.59 -4.57
N SER A 31 -3.43 5.33 -4.74
CA SER A 31 -4.06 4.02 -4.61
C SER A 31 -3.53 2.98 -5.63
N MET A 32 -2.31 3.15 -6.15
CA MET A 32 -1.62 2.06 -6.81
C MET A 32 -1.46 0.94 -5.76
N SER A 33 -2.09 -0.19 -6.04
CA SER A 33 -2.39 -1.27 -5.08
C SER A 33 -1.12 -1.93 -4.55
N CYS A 34 -0.48 -1.32 -3.55
CA CYS A 34 0.53 -2.02 -2.77
C CYS A 34 -0.13 -3.10 -1.89
N SER A 35 -1.39 -2.92 -1.48
CA SER A 35 -2.05 -3.87 -0.58
C SER A 35 -2.33 -5.24 -1.22
N GLY A 36 -2.67 -5.28 -2.51
CA GLY A 36 -2.85 -6.54 -3.24
C GLY A 36 -1.52 -7.28 -3.35
N MET A 37 -0.52 -6.62 -3.94
CA MET A 37 0.84 -7.14 -4.09
C MET A 37 1.47 -7.56 -2.75
N LEU A 38 1.30 -6.78 -1.68
CA LEU A 38 1.84 -7.14 -0.35
C LEU A 38 1.13 -8.37 0.24
N SER A 39 -0.14 -8.58 -0.07
CA SER A 39 -0.87 -9.79 0.31
C SER A 39 -0.30 -11.01 -0.41
N ASP A 40 -0.06 -10.87 -1.72
CA ASP A 40 0.53 -11.93 -2.56
C ASP A 40 1.97 -12.28 -2.14
N LEU A 41 2.74 -11.30 -1.63
CA LEU A 41 4.12 -11.50 -1.20
C LEU A 41 4.27 -11.87 0.28
N SER A 42 3.22 -11.76 1.10
CA SER A 42 3.25 -12.16 2.50
C SER A 42 3.80 -13.58 2.76
N PRO A 43 3.49 -14.63 1.97
CA PRO A 43 4.09 -15.95 2.15
C PRO A 43 5.60 -16.01 1.86
N CYS A 44 6.17 -15.01 1.18
CA CYS A 44 7.58 -14.99 0.82
C CYS A 44 8.50 -14.48 1.92
N LEU A 45 7.95 -13.89 2.99
CA LEU A 45 8.73 -13.18 3.99
C LEU A 45 9.81 -14.05 4.67
N GLY A 46 9.54 -15.31 4.97
CA GLY A 46 10.54 -16.21 5.57
C GLY A 46 11.72 -16.48 4.63
N PHE A 47 11.46 -16.68 3.34
CA PHE A 47 12.51 -16.83 2.33
C PHE A 47 13.28 -15.52 2.12
N LEU A 48 12.59 -14.39 1.98
CA LEU A 48 13.20 -13.08 1.74
C LEU A 48 14.05 -12.60 2.93
N GLN A 49 13.71 -12.99 4.16
CA GLN A 49 14.48 -12.69 5.36
C GLN A 49 15.59 -13.71 5.62
N GLY A 50 15.69 -14.78 4.82
CA GLY A 50 16.69 -15.84 4.97
C GLY A 50 16.43 -16.76 6.16
N GLU A 51 15.19 -16.81 6.66
CA GLU A 51 14.75 -17.75 7.70
C GLU A 51 14.53 -19.15 7.11
N GLU A 52 14.17 -19.22 5.82
CA GLU A 52 13.91 -20.44 5.07
C GLU A 52 14.88 -20.53 3.87
N ASP A 53 15.42 -21.73 3.60
CA ASP A 53 16.34 -21.97 2.46
C ASP A 53 15.62 -21.95 1.09
N TYR A 54 14.30 -22.11 1.07
CA TYR A 54 13.50 -22.19 -0.16
C TYR A 54 12.13 -21.53 0.00
N PRO A 55 11.60 -20.86 -1.06
CA PRO A 55 10.24 -20.35 -1.02
C PRO A 55 9.21 -21.49 -1.02
N SER A 56 8.08 -21.24 -0.37
CA SER A 56 6.90 -22.12 -0.46
C SER A 56 6.26 -22.05 -1.84
N ALA A 57 5.45 -23.06 -2.19
CA ALA A 57 4.64 -23.03 -3.41
C ALA A 57 3.73 -21.79 -3.46
N ASP A 58 3.10 -21.45 -2.32
CA ASP A 58 2.26 -20.27 -2.19
C ASP A 58 3.03 -18.96 -2.46
N CYS A 59 4.30 -18.87 -2.06
CA CYS A 59 5.15 -17.72 -2.37
C CYS A 59 5.40 -17.60 -3.88
N CYS A 60 5.71 -18.70 -4.56
CA CYS A 60 5.95 -18.67 -6.01
C CYS A 60 4.68 -18.28 -6.78
N ASP A 61 3.53 -18.83 -6.39
CA ASP A 61 2.24 -18.52 -7.02
C ASP A 61 1.85 -17.05 -6.79
N GLY A 62 1.99 -16.56 -5.55
CA GLY A 62 1.75 -15.17 -5.19
C GLY A 62 2.68 -14.20 -5.92
N ALA A 63 3.99 -14.46 -5.93
CA ALA A 63 4.97 -13.62 -6.64
C ALA A 63 4.69 -13.54 -8.15
N SER A 64 4.26 -14.64 -8.77
CA SER A 64 3.87 -14.64 -10.19
C SER A 64 2.62 -13.81 -10.45
N SER A 65 1.64 -13.85 -9.55
CA SER A 65 0.38 -13.09 -9.65
C SER A 65 0.63 -11.60 -9.48
N ALA A 66 1.39 -11.23 -8.45
CA ALA A 66 1.84 -9.86 -8.21
C ALA A 66 2.55 -9.25 -9.44
N ALA A 67 3.44 -10.02 -10.09
CA ALA A 67 4.15 -9.55 -11.29
C ALA A 67 3.22 -9.31 -12.50
N ARG A 68 2.12 -10.06 -12.60
CA ARG A 68 1.14 -9.94 -13.70
C ARG A 68 0.18 -8.79 -13.50
N ASP A 69 -0.21 -8.53 -12.25
CA ASP A 69 -1.27 -7.57 -11.92
C ASP A 69 -0.71 -6.15 -11.74
N LEU A 70 0.54 -6.01 -11.29
CA LEU A 70 1.18 -4.72 -11.01
C LEU A 70 1.14 -3.72 -12.18
N PRO A 71 1.40 -4.09 -13.45
CA PRO A 71 1.30 -3.15 -14.57
C PRO A 71 -0.11 -2.56 -14.70
N ALA A 72 -1.15 -3.39 -14.57
CA ALA A 72 -2.54 -2.95 -14.68
C ALA A 72 -2.94 -2.05 -13.51
N ASP A 73 -2.51 -2.39 -12.29
CA ASP A 73 -2.68 -1.55 -11.10
C ASP A 73 -1.98 -0.18 -11.24
N CYS A 74 -0.90 -0.13 -12.01
CA CYS A 74 -0.21 1.11 -12.39
C CYS A 74 -0.78 1.80 -13.64
N GLY A 75 -1.87 1.29 -14.23
CA GLY A 75 -2.52 1.86 -15.42
C GLY A 75 -1.80 1.57 -16.74
N LEU A 76 -0.87 0.61 -16.75
CA LEU A 76 -0.14 0.16 -17.93
C LEU A 76 -0.79 -1.10 -18.52
N SER A 77 -1.15 -1.05 -19.79
CA SER A 77 -1.58 -2.23 -20.55
C SER A 77 -0.43 -2.73 -21.40
N LEU A 78 0.16 -3.86 -21.02
CA LEU A 78 1.22 -4.51 -21.78
C LEU A 78 0.60 -5.45 -22.84
N PRO A 79 1.19 -5.56 -24.03
CA PRO A 79 0.71 -6.48 -25.07
C PRO A 79 1.11 -7.95 -24.82
N PHE A 80 1.76 -8.22 -23.68
CA PHE A 80 2.17 -9.55 -23.23
C PHE A 80 2.03 -9.67 -21.72
N THR A 81 1.99 -10.90 -21.23
CA THR A 81 1.92 -11.20 -19.80
C THR A 81 3.31 -11.35 -19.22
N ILE A 82 3.58 -10.69 -18.11
CA ILE A 82 4.81 -10.87 -17.34
C ILE A 82 4.76 -12.26 -16.69
N SER A 83 5.77 -13.09 -16.94
CA SER A 83 5.91 -14.44 -16.40
C SER A 83 7.38 -14.70 -16.06
N PRO A 84 7.71 -15.54 -15.06
CA PRO A 84 9.11 -15.91 -14.78
C PRO A 84 9.81 -16.59 -15.97
N ASP A 85 9.05 -17.17 -16.90
CA ASP A 85 9.57 -17.84 -18.11
C ASP A 85 9.75 -16.89 -19.31
N VAL A 86 9.47 -15.59 -19.15
CA VAL A 86 9.74 -14.61 -20.21
C VAL A 86 11.24 -14.56 -20.49
N ASP A 87 11.61 -14.87 -21.73
CA ASP A 87 12.99 -14.75 -22.19
C ASP A 87 13.33 -13.30 -22.54
N CYS A 88 14.15 -12.67 -21.71
CA CYS A 88 14.61 -11.29 -21.88
C CYS A 88 15.76 -11.13 -22.90
N SER A 89 16.16 -12.20 -23.60
CA SER A 89 17.27 -12.19 -24.57
C SER A 89 16.83 -11.88 -26.01
N GLN A 90 15.51 -11.78 -26.22
CA GLN A 90 14.88 -11.57 -27.52
C GLN A 90 14.69 -10.09 -27.85
#